data_AF-A0A7K2X5Z0-F1
#
_entry.id   AF-A0A7K2X5Z0-F1
#
_cell.length_a   1.000
_cell.length_b   1.000
_cell.length_c   1.000
_cell.angle_alpha   90.00
_cell.angle_beta   90.00
_cell.angle_gamma   90.00
#
_symmetry.space_group_name_H-M   'P 1'
#
loop_
_entity.id
_entity.type
_entity.pdbx_description
1 polymer ?
#
loop_
_entity_poly.entity_id
_entity_poly.type
_entity_poly.pdbx_seq_one_letter_code
_entity_poly.pdbx_strand_id
1 'polypeptide(L)' 'VLAQQGERLMERQLDAHASALLREHVESLGVEVHTECRVAGLRQRDGAVTAVELADGFVLDAHVVVLACGVRPRV' A
#
# COMPACT_ATOMS: atom_id res chain seq x y z
N VAL A 1 1.92 4.61 6.70
CA VAL A 1 1.11 4.71 5.47
C VAL A 1 0.90 3.31 4.88
N LEU A 2 -0.33 2.99 4.51
CA LEU A 2 -0.71 1.79 3.75
C LEU A 2 -1.16 2.26 2.36
N ALA A 3 -0.46 1.81 1.32
CA ALA A 3 -0.82 2.07 -0.07
C ALA A 3 -1.44 0.83 -0.71
N GLN A 4 -2.62 0.99 -1.30
CA GLN A 4 -3.39 -0.05 -1.97
C GLN A 4 -3.64 0.37 -3.42
N GLN A 5 -3.36 -0.52 -4.38
CA GLN A 5 -3.58 -0.23 -5.80
C GLN A 5 -5.07 -0.19 -6.17
N GLY A 6 -5.89 -1.02 -5.52
CA GLY A 6 -7.33 -1.08 -5.78
C GLY A 6 -8.10 0.08 -5.17
N GLU A 7 -9.39 0.15 -5.51
CA GLU A 7 -10.33 1.18 -5.03
C GLU A 7 -10.58 1.04 -3.52
N ARG A 8 -10.48 -0.19 -2.99
CA ARG A 8 -10.82 -0.53 -1.61
C ARG A 8 -9.84 -1.53 -0.99
N LEU A 9 -9.77 -1.55 0.34
CA LEU A 9 -8.95 -2.52 1.08
C LEU A 9 -9.50 -3.93 0.92
N MET A 10 -8.62 -4.89 0.67
CA MET A 10 -8.98 -6.31 0.56
C MET A 10 -10.13 -6.58 -0.44
N GLU A 11 -10.21 -5.84 -1.55
CA GLU A 11 -11.31 -5.90 -2.52
C GLU A 11 -11.61 -7.30 -3.12
N ARG A 12 -10.64 -8.22 -3.04
CA ARG A 12 -10.80 -9.61 -3.49
C ARG A 12 -11.37 -10.53 -2.39
N GLN A 13 -11.41 -10.06 -1.15
CA GLN A 13 -11.80 -10.84 0.04
C GLN A 13 -13.03 -10.25 0.73
N LEU A 14 -13.20 -8.93 0.70
CA LEU A 14 -14.26 -8.22 1.39
C LEU A 14 -15.18 -7.52 0.40
N ASP A 15 -16.46 -7.42 0.75
CA ASP A 15 -17.38 -6.51 0.09
C ASP A 15 -17.10 -5.04 0.46
N ALA A 16 -17.84 -4.12 -0.17
CA ALA A 16 -17.62 -2.69 0.03
C ALA A 16 -17.88 -2.25 1.49
N HIS A 17 -18.87 -2.84 2.16
CA HIS A 17 -19.23 -2.46 3.53
C HIS A 17 -18.17 -2.94 4.53
N ALA A 18 -17.77 -4.21 4.45
CA ALA A 18 -16.71 -4.77 5.28
C ALA A 18 -15.36 -4.07 5.04
N SER A 19 -15.06 -3.68 3.80
CA SER A 19 -13.85 -2.92 3.48
C SER A 19 -13.83 -1.54 4.13
N ALA A 20 -14.98 -0.85 4.17
CA ALA A 20 -15.11 0.44 4.85
C ALA A 20 -14.89 0.30 6.36
N LEU A 21 -15.48 -0.71 7.00
CA LEU A 21 -15.26 -0.99 8.43
C LEU A 21 -13.78 -1.30 8.74
N LEU A 22 -13.12 -2.07 7.87
CA LEU A 22 -11.69 -2.34 8.00
C LEU A 22 -10.87 -1.05 7.89
N ARG A 23 -11.20 -0.18 6.93
CA ARG A 23 -10.52 1.10 6.76
C ARG A 23 -10.65 1.96 8.01
N GLU A 24 -11.87 2.14 8.51
CA GLU A 24 -12.13 2.91 9.74
C GLU A 24 -11.32 2.36 10.91
N HIS A 25 -11.29 1.03 11.07
CA HIS A 25 -10.51 0.39 12.12
C HIS A 25 -9.01 0.65 11.96
N VAL A 26 -8.44 0.47 10.77
CA VAL A 26 -7.02 0.70 10.49
C VAL A 26 -6.64 2.17 10.69
N GLU A 27 -7.47 3.10 10.23
CA GLU A 27 -7.28 4.54 10.45
C GLU A 27 -7.38 4.91 11.93
N SER A 28 -8.27 4.27 12.71
CA SER A 28 -8.36 4.46 14.16
C SER A 28 -7.10 4.03 14.92
N LEU A 29 -6.29 3.15 14.33
CA LEU A 29 -4.98 2.74 14.86
C LEU A 29 -3.86 3.71 14.46
N GLY A 30 -4.19 4.83 13.80
CA GLY A 30 -3.23 5.85 13.34
C GLY A 30 -2.55 5.51 12.02
N VAL A 31 -3.07 4.55 11.26
CA VAL A 31 -2.52 4.19 9.95
C VAL A 31 -3.23 5.00 8.87
N GLU A 32 -2.48 5.88 8.21
CA GLU A 32 -2.95 6.56 7.00
C GLU A 32 -3.09 5.56 5.84
N VAL A 33 -4.26 5.56 5.19
CA VAL A 33 -4.60 4.66 4.08
C VAL A 33 -4.77 5.46 2.79
N HIS A 34 -4.05 5.07 1.74
CA HIS A 34 -4.26 5.56 0.39
C HIS A 34 -4.65 4.41 -0.54
N THR A 35 -5.80 4.55 -1.19
CA THR A 35 -6.28 3.65 -2.25
C THR A 35 -5.93 4.20 -3.61
N GLU A 36 -6.13 3.41 -4.67
CA GLU A 36 -5.81 3.77 -6.05
C GLU A 36 -4.33 4.19 -6.25
N CYS A 37 -3.48 3.81 -5.32
CA CYS A 37 -2.06 4.15 -5.28
C CYS A 37 -1.25 3.00 -5.87
N ARG A 38 -0.97 3.09 -7.17
CA ARG A 38 -0.10 2.14 -7.84
C ARG A 38 1.36 2.52 -7.63
N VAL A 39 2.11 1.68 -6.89
CA VAL A 39 3.56 1.83 -6.78
C VAL A 39 4.23 1.51 -8.12
N ALA A 40 5.07 2.41 -8.60
CA ALA A 40 5.85 2.27 -9.84
C ALA A 40 7.31 1.90 -9.56
N GLY A 41 7.87 2.31 -8.42
CA GLY A 41 9.27 2.04 -8.09
C GLY A 41 9.64 2.37 -6.65
N LEU A 42 10.88 2.04 -6.29
CA LEU A 42 11.50 2.42 -5.02
C LEU A 42 12.75 3.24 -5.31
N ARG A 43 12.89 4.38 -4.63
CA ARG A 43 14.16 5.12 -4.61
C ARG A 43 15.07 4.48 -3.57
N GLN A 44 16.34 4.40 -3.92
CA GLN A 44 17.36 3.82 -3.06
C GLN A 44 18.61 4.68 -3.03
N ARG A 45 19.33 4.63 -1.90
CA ARG A 45 20.65 5.22 -1.72
C ARG A 45 21.50 4.23 -0.94
N ASP A 46 22.67 3.90 -1.45
CA ASP A 46 23.62 2.96 -0.81
C ASP A 46 22.98 1.62 -0.40
N GLY A 47 22.05 1.12 -1.21
CA GLY A 47 21.32 -0.13 -0.97
C GLY A 47 20.14 -0.05 0.00
N ALA A 48 19.91 1.10 0.64
CA ALA A 48 18.76 1.35 1.50
C ALA A 48 17.63 2.07 0.76
N VAL A 49 16.37 1.73 1.06
CA VAL A 49 15.20 2.46 0.53
C VAL A 49 15.12 3.86 1.16
N THR A 50 14.77 4.84 0.33
CA THR A 50 14.59 6.23 0.76
C THR A 50 13.21 6.77 0.45
N ALA A 51 12.55 6.24 -0.58
CA ALA A 51 11.18 6.61 -0.93
C ALA A 51 10.49 5.56 -1.82
N VAL A 52 9.17 5.67 -1.93
CA VAL A 52 8.31 4.96 -2.86
C VAL A 52 7.84 5.92 -3.95
N GLU A 53 8.00 5.55 -5.22
CA GLU A 53 7.45 6.30 -6.35
C GLU A 53 6.11 5.69 -6.77
N LEU A 54 5.08 6.52 -6.84
CA LEU A 54 3.76 6.15 -7.35
C LEU A 54 3.68 6.41 -8.86
N ALA A 55 2.74 5.74 -9.53
CA ALA A 55 2.58 5.79 -10.99
C ALA A 55 2.12 7.17 -11.51
N ASP A 56 1.57 8.02 -10.64
CA ASP A 56 1.22 9.41 -10.93
C ASP A 56 2.41 10.38 -10.76
N GLY A 57 3.58 9.88 -10.37
CA GLY A 57 4.79 10.66 -10.12
C GLY A 57 4.92 11.18 -8.69
N PHE A 58 3.96 10.93 -7.80
CA PHE A 58 4.09 11.27 -6.39
C PHE A 58 5.18 10.41 -5.72
N VAL A 59 5.92 11.04 -4.80
CA VAL A 59 7.04 10.40 -4.09
C VAL A 59 6.74 10.43 -2.60
N LEU A 60 6.63 9.24 -2.01
CA LEU A 60 6.40 9.07 -0.58
C LEU A 60 7.73 8.72 0.11
N ASP A 61 8.21 9.60 0.99
CA ASP A 61 9.42 9.34 1.78
C ASP A 61 9.22 8.13 2.71
N ALA A 62 10.13 7.16 2.64
CA ALA A 62 10.06 5.93 3.40
C ALA A 62 11.44 5.29 3.60
N HIS A 63 11.77 4.99 4.86
CA HIS A 63 13.02 4.30 5.23
C HIS A 63 12.83 2.78 5.36
N VAL A 64 11.59 2.32 5.47
CA VAL A 64 11.22 0.90 5.52
C VAL A 64 9.98 0.71 4.65
N VAL A 65 10.01 -0.32 3.81
CA VAL A 65 8.89 -0.70 2.94
C VAL A 65 8.60 -2.18 3.13
N VAL A 66 7.34 -2.50 3.43
CA VAL A 66 6.85 -3.88 3.50
C VAL A 66 5.97 -4.14 2.28
N LEU A 67 6.39 -5.10 1.44
CA LEU A 67 5.64 -5.49 0.26
C LEU A 67 4.65 -6.61 0.62
N ALA A 68 3.36 -6.27 0.63
CA ALA A 68 2.25 -7.20 0.86
C ALA A 68 1.46 -7.47 -0.44
N CYS A 69 2.16 -7.61 -1.57
CA CYS A 69 1.56 -7.65 -2.92
C CYS A 69 1.05 -9.04 -3.35
N GLY A 70 0.82 -9.95 -2.40
CA GLY A 70 0.41 -11.32 -2.66
C GLY A 70 1.57 -12.30 -2.88
N VAL A 71 1.21 -13.55 -3.20
CA VAL A 71 2.15 -14.66 -3.34
C VAL A 71 1.90 -15.40 -4.64
N ARG A 72 2.94 -16.04 -5.19
CA ARG A 72 2.83 -16.96 -6.32
C ARG A 72 3.30 -18.35 -5.88
N PRO A 73 2.51 -19.41 -6.10
CA PRO A 73 2.95 -20.78 -5.82
C PRO A 73 4.23 -21.12 -6.59
N ARG A 74 5.15 -21.82 -5.93
CA ARG A 74 6.35 -22.39 -6.55
C ARG A 74 6.04 -23.83 -6.95
N VAL A 75 5.41 -23.98 -8.12
CA VAL A 75 5.15 -25.27 -8.78
C VAL A 75 6.26 -25.60 -9.77
#